data_AF-A0A1B8P198-F1
#
_entry.id   AF-A0A1B8P198-F1
#
_cell.length_a   1.000
_cell.length_b   1.000
_cell.length_c   1.000
_cell.angle_alpha   90.00
_cell.angle_beta   90.00
_cell.angle_gamma   90.00
#
_symmetry.space_group_name_H-M   'P 1'
#
loop_
_entity.id
_entity.type
_entity.pdbx_description
1 polymer ?
#
loop_
_entity_poly.entity_id
_entity_poly.type
_entity_poly.pdbx_seq_one_letter_code
_entity_poly.pdbx_strand_id
1 'polypeptide(L)'
;MSRPLYECLLTGDRPVDSGVVNNDVVRRSHGTSLFDLATRQGKRTAAAAYHWVSELYLEAPFDRTRHRFRQAPDAAIQAGLFYWQDHYPDDHLFSDAEMLRQLNDPDFLLVHSMNIDDTGHRHGGDSPQYRNAARHADIALSDYLPRWRGSRSARSVWTKAGAWGISTR
;
A
#
# COMPACT_ATOMS: atom_id res chain seq x y z
N MET A 1 9.97 -8.49 -7.06
CA MET A 1 8.73 -9.28 -6.92
C MET A 1 7.95 -8.66 -5.79
N SER A 2 6.75 -8.17 -6.05
CA SER A 2 6.10 -7.21 -5.16
C SER A 2 4.83 -7.79 -4.53
N ARG A 3 4.01 -8.54 -5.28
CA ARG A 3 2.76 -9.12 -4.76
C ARG A 3 2.94 -10.05 -3.55
N PRO A 4 3.92 -10.98 -3.54
CA PRO A 4 4.19 -11.80 -2.35
C PRO A 4 4.55 -10.98 -1.12
N LEU A 5 5.23 -9.84 -1.31
CA LEU A 5 5.60 -8.96 -0.20
C LEU A 5 4.39 -8.19 0.34
N TYR A 6 3.45 -7.79 -0.52
CA TYR A 6 2.21 -7.13 -0.07
C TYR A 6 1.39 -8.05 0.84
N GLU A 7 1.28 -9.33 0.45
CA GLU A 7 0.63 -10.36 1.27
C GLU A 7 1.38 -10.54 2.60
N CYS A 8 2.68 -10.79 2.54
CA CYS A 8 3.51 -11.04 3.72
C CYS A 8 3.50 -9.87 4.71
N LEU A 9 3.57 -8.63 4.23
CA LEU A 9 3.59 -7.44 5.09
C LEU A 9 2.27 -7.21 5.81
N LEU A 10 1.15 -7.52 5.17
CA LEU A 10 -0.18 -7.22 5.71
C LEU A 10 -0.81 -8.40 6.45
N THR A 11 -0.35 -9.63 6.25
CA THR A 11 -0.86 -10.83 6.95
C THR A 11 0.14 -11.39 7.97
N GLY A 12 1.44 -11.18 7.74
CA GLY A 12 2.52 -11.87 8.46
C GLY A 12 2.85 -13.27 7.91
N ASP A 13 2.09 -13.77 6.93
CA ASP A 13 2.30 -15.10 6.36
C ASP A 13 3.47 -15.09 5.37
N ARG A 14 4.34 -16.11 5.44
CA ARG A 14 5.42 -16.26 4.45
C ARG A 14 4.81 -16.57 3.08
N PRO A 15 5.42 -16.15 1.95
CA PRO A 15 4.90 -16.44 0.61
C PRO A 15 4.59 -17.93 0.34
N VAL A 16 5.41 -18.82 0.90
CA VAL A 16 5.23 -20.29 0.77
C VAL A 16 4.01 -20.81 1.54
N ASP A 17 3.63 -20.15 2.64
CA ASP A 17 2.50 -20.54 3.48
C ASP A 17 1.20 -19.92 2.94
N SER A 18 1.25 -18.65 2.52
CA SER A 18 0.08 -17.96 1.94
C SER A 18 -0.29 -18.45 0.54
N GLY A 19 0.66 -19.07 -0.17
CA GLY A 19 0.52 -19.51 -1.55
C GLY A 19 0.58 -18.38 -2.58
N VAL A 20 0.83 -17.13 -2.17
CA VAL A 20 1.09 -15.98 -3.06
C VAL A 20 2.59 -15.92 -3.31
N VAL A 21 3.09 -16.81 -4.15
CA VAL A 21 4.54 -17.04 -4.35
C VAL A 21 5.17 -16.22 -5.47
N ASN A 22 4.37 -15.62 -6.36
CA ASN A 22 4.83 -14.75 -7.44
C ASN A 22 3.75 -13.70 -7.78
N ASN A 23 4.06 -12.80 -8.73
CA ASN A 23 3.16 -11.70 -9.12
C ASN A 23 1.93 -12.17 -9.91
N ASP A 24 1.96 -13.34 -10.54
CA ASP A 24 0.90 -13.88 -11.41
C ASP A 24 -0.21 -14.61 -10.64
N VAL A 25 -0.05 -14.80 -9.32
CA VAL A 25 -1.09 -15.34 -8.44
C VAL A 25 -2.17 -14.27 -8.21
N VAL A 26 -3.15 -14.22 -9.12
CA VAL A 26 -4.30 -13.30 -9.06
C VAL A 26 -5.47 -13.97 -8.36
N ARG A 27 -5.63 -13.70 -7.06
CA ARG A 27 -6.79 -14.09 -6.25
C ARG A 27 -6.85 -13.26 -4.97
N ARG A 28 -7.95 -13.41 -4.22
CA ARG A 28 -8.04 -12.92 -2.84
C ARG A 28 -7.09 -13.69 -1.92
N SER A 29 -6.55 -12.98 -0.92
CA SER A 29 -5.82 -13.54 0.20
C SER A 29 -6.70 -14.53 0.97
N HIS A 30 -6.08 -15.56 1.53
CA HIS A 30 -6.73 -16.47 2.49
C HIS A 30 -6.33 -16.14 3.94
N GLY A 31 -5.34 -15.27 4.13
CA GLY A 31 -4.85 -14.86 5.43
C GLY A 31 -5.75 -13.82 6.10
N THR A 32 -5.55 -13.59 7.38
CA THR A 32 -6.16 -12.44 8.09
C THR A 32 -5.21 -11.26 7.98
N SER A 33 -5.64 -10.20 7.30
CA SER A 33 -4.82 -9.00 7.12
C SER A 33 -4.90 -8.03 8.29
N LEU A 34 -4.00 -7.05 8.36
CA LEU A 34 -4.08 -5.91 9.28
C LEU A 34 -5.40 -5.14 9.13
N PHE A 35 -5.96 -5.09 7.92
CA PHE A 35 -7.27 -4.52 7.67
C PHE A 35 -8.38 -5.31 8.38
N ASP A 36 -8.39 -6.63 8.24
CA ASP A 36 -9.35 -7.50 8.93
C ASP A 36 -9.25 -7.36 10.45
N LEU A 37 -8.03 -7.30 10.99
CA LEU A 37 -7.78 -7.12 12.41
C LEU A 37 -8.29 -5.76 12.92
N ALA A 38 -8.09 -4.69 12.15
CA ALA A 38 -8.61 -3.37 12.48
C ALA A 38 -10.14 -3.35 12.47
N THR A 39 -10.77 -3.83 11.40
CA THR A 39 -12.24 -3.85 11.28
C THR A 39 -12.89 -4.69 12.39
N ARG A 40 -12.31 -5.86 12.75
CA ARG A 40 -12.78 -6.69 13.88
C ARG A 40 -12.73 -5.99 15.24
N GLN A 41 -11.92 -4.94 15.38
CA GLN A 41 -11.84 -4.09 16.57
C GLN A 41 -12.72 -2.84 16.47
N GLY A 42 -13.59 -2.75 15.47
CA GLY A 42 -14.44 -1.58 15.23
C GLY A 42 -13.68 -0.36 14.72
N LYS A 43 -12.46 -0.53 14.20
CA LYS A 43 -11.63 0.55 13.66
C LYS A 43 -11.94 0.79 12.19
N ARG A 44 -11.85 2.04 11.76
CA ARG A 44 -12.07 2.44 10.37
C ARG A 44 -10.83 2.21 9.52
N THR A 45 -11.00 1.68 8.32
CA THR A 45 -9.88 1.36 7.42
C THR A 45 -9.97 2.06 6.08
N ALA A 46 -8.81 2.44 5.53
CA ALA A 46 -8.72 2.98 4.18
C ALA A 46 -7.43 2.58 3.47
N ALA A 47 -7.44 2.61 2.13
CA ALA A 47 -6.25 2.37 1.32
C ALA A 47 -6.21 3.26 0.07
N ALA A 48 -5.12 3.98 -0.11
CA ALA A 48 -4.70 4.56 -1.38
C ALA A 48 -3.51 3.74 -1.91
N ALA A 49 -3.74 2.86 -2.88
CA ALA A 49 -2.76 1.83 -3.18
C ALA A 49 -2.78 1.31 -4.61
N TYR A 50 -1.75 0.55 -4.99
CA TYR A 50 -1.75 -0.20 -6.24
C TYR A 50 -2.85 -1.27 -6.22
N HIS A 51 -3.49 -1.50 -7.37
CA HIS A 51 -4.67 -2.34 -7.51
C HIS A 51 -4.53 -3.77 -6.97
N TRP A 52 -3.30 -4.32 -6.90
CA TRP A 52 -3.06 -5.63 -6.30
C TRP A 52 -3.48 -5.72 -4.84
N VAL A 53 -3.45 -4.61 -4.09
CA VAL A 53 -4.00 -4.55 -2.73
C VAL A 53 -5.52 -4.77 -2.74
N SER A 54 -6.22 -4.19 -3.71
CA SER A 54 -7.66 -4.45 -3.90
C SER A 54 -7.92 -5.92 -4.23
N GLU A 55 -7.10 -6.51 -5.11
CA GLU A 55 -7.23 -7.92 -5.49
C GLU A 55 -7.01 -8.87 -4.31
N LEU A 56 -6.03 -8.57 -3.45
CA LEU A 56 -5.74 -9.38 -2.28
C LEU A 56 -6.84 -9.27 -1.22
N TYR A 57 -7.35 -8.07 -0.92
CA TYR A 57 -8.19 -7.86 0.28
C TYR A 57 -9.66 -7.53 -0.01
N LEU A 58 -10.05 -7.36 -1.28
CA LEU A 58 -11.44 -7.08 -1.67
C LEU A 58 -11.94 -8.09 -2.70
N GLU A 59 -11.44 -8.00 -3.93
CA GLU A 59 -12.00 -8.72 -5.08
C GLU A 59 -10.99 -8.84 -6.21
N ALA A 60 -10.82 -10.06 -6.72
CA ALA A 60 -9.96 -10.39 -7.85
C ALA A 60 -10.76 -11.14 -8.93
N PRO A 61 -10.56 -10.85 -10.23
CA PRO A 61 -9.62 -9.87 -10.77
C PRO A 61 -10.09 -8.41 -10.61
N PHE A 62 -9.16 -7.46 -10.74
CA PHE A 62 -9.46 -6.03 -10.66
C PHE A 62 -10.18 -5.52 -11.91
N ASP A 63 -11.42 -5.02 -11.74
CA ASP A 63 -12.12 -4.25 -12.75
C ASP A 63 -11.84 -2.75 -12.55
N ARG A 64 -11.11 -2.15 -13.50
CA ARG A 64 -10.69 -0.73 -13.43
C ARG A 64 -11.87 0.24 -13.31
N THR A 65 -13.01 -0.08 -13.92
CA THR A 65 -14.18 0.82 -13.95
C THR A 65 -14.97 0.75 -12.65
N ARG A 66 -14.97 -0.42 -12.00
CA ARG A 66 -15.77 -0.68 -10.79
C ARG A 66 -14.97 -0.58 -9.50
N HIS A 67 -13.70 -0.95 -9.52
CA HIS A 67 -12.89 -1.17 -8.33
C HIS A 67 -11.94 -0.01 -8.04
N ARG A 68 -11.77 0.97 -8.95
CA ARG A 68 -10.89 2.13 -8.73
C ARG A 68 -11.24 2.89 -7.45
N PHE A 69 -12.53 3.16 -7.23
CA PHE A 69 -13.02 3.81 -6.02
C PHE A 69 -13.91 2.83 -5.27
N ARG A 70 -13.67 2.67 -3.97
CA ARG A 70 -14.46 1.75 -3.14
C ARG A 70 -14.96 2.45 -1.89
N GLN A 71 -16.24 2.27 -1.61
CA GLN A 71 -16.88 2.61 -0.35
C GLN A 71 -17.70 1.38 0.06
N ALA A 72 -17.21 0.65 1.05
CA ALA A 72 -17.76 -0.64 1.45
C ALA A 72 -17.60 -0.83 2.97
N PRO A 73 -18.55 -0.31 3.79
CA PRO A 73 -18.43 -0.29 5.25
C PRO A 73 -18.18 -1.67 5.90
N ASP A 74 -18.64 -2.75 5.25
CA ASP A 74 -18.54 -4.12 5.78
C ASP A 74 -17.31 -4.89 5.25
N ALA A 75 -16.45 -4.25 4.45
CA ALA A 75 -15.24 -4.88 3.89
C ALA A 75 -14.00 -4.68 4.77
N ALA A 76 -12.94 -5.45 4.51
CA ALA A 76 -11.65 -5.27 5.15
C ALA A 76 -11.09 -3.86 4.90
N ILE A 77 -11.11 -3.40 3.64
CA ILE A 77 -10.81 -2.02 3.26
C ILE A 77 -12.13 -1.29 3.03
N GLN A 78 -12.50 -0.40 3.95
CA GLN A 78 -13.80 0.26 3.92
C GLN A 78 -13.86 1.44 2.95
N ALA A 79 -12.77 2.20 2.82
CA ALA A 79 -12.62 3.28 1.84
C ALA A 79 -11.35 3.08 1.00
N GLY A 80 -11.48 2.99 -0.33
CA GLY A 80 -10.39 2.63 -1.22
C GLY A 80 -10.26 3.53 -2.45
N LEU A 81 -9.01 3.81 -2.83
CA LEU A 81 -8.64 4.37 -4.12
C LEU A 81 -7.47 3.58 -4.69
N PHE A 82 -7.66 2.99 -5.87
CA PHE A 82 -6.73 2.02 -6.44
C PHE A 82 -6.26 2.40 -7.85
N TYR A 83 -4.95 2.61 -8.01
CA TYR A 83 -4.31 2.86 -9.30
C TYR A 83 -3.69 1.58 -9.88
N TRP A 84 -3.47 1.55 -11.20
CA TRP A 84 -2.98 0.34 -11.90
C TRP A 84 -1.85 0.60 -12.88
N GLN A 85 -1.35 1.84 -12.97
CA GLN A 85 -0.19 2.19 -13.79
C GLN A 85 1.03 2.33 -12.88
N ASP A 86 2.14 1.68 -13.22
CA ASP A 86 3.34 1.68 -12.38
C ASP A 86 3.95 3.08 -12.23
N HIS A 87 3.77 3.93 -13.25
CA HIS A 87 4.20 5.32 -13.29
C HIS A 87 3.14 6.31 -12.76
N TYR A 88 2.18 5.85 -11.96
CA TYR A 88 1.22 6.76 -11.33
C TYR A 88 1.98 7.75 -10.43
N PRO A 89 1.73 9.07 -10.55
CA PRO A 89 2.49 10.06 -9.79
C PRO A 89 2.31 9.88 -8.27
N ASP A 90 3.43 9.82 -7.53
CA ASP A 90 3.39 9.61 -6.08
C ASP A 90 2.74 10.80 -5.36
N ASP A 91 2.92 12.02 -5.85
CA ASP A 91 2.28 13.23 -5.33
C ASP A 91 0.75 13.20 -5.48
N HIS A 92 0.25 12.69 -6.62
CA HIS A 92 -1.17 12.44 -6.82
C HIS A 92 -1.68 11.39 -5.82
N LEU A 93 -0.93 10.29 -5.62
CA LEU A 93 -1.27 9.27 -4.64
C LEU A 93 -1.33 9.83 -3.21
N PHE A 94 -0.39 10.69 -2.82
CA PHE A 94 -0.41 11.29 -1.48
C PHE A 94 -1.60 12.24 -1.31
N SER A 95 -1.99 12.97 -2.36
CA SER A 95 -3.23 13.76 -2.38
C SER A 95 -4.47 12.88 -2.26
N ASP A 96 -4.52 11.75 -2.98
CA ASP A 96 -5.58 10.75 -2.90
C ASP A 96 -5.71 10.19 -1.47
N ALA A 97 -4.59 9.90 -0.81
CA ALA A 97 -4.55 9.44 0.57
C ALA A 97 -5.07 10.51 1.56
N GLU A 98 -4.69 11.77 1.39
CA GLU A 98 -5.17 12.87 2.22
C GLU A 98 -6.68 13.08 2.05
N MET A 99 -7.19 13.00 0.82
CA MET A 99 -8.63 13.04 0.55
C MET A 99 -9.35 11.91 1.30
N LEU A 100 -8.87 10.67 1.22
CA LEU A 100 -9.44 9.54 1.95
C LEU A 100 -9.41 9.79 3.48
N ARG A 101 -8.30 10.33 4.00
CA ARG A 101 -8.15 10.65 5.42
C ARG A 101 -9.18 11.68 5.88
N GLN A 102 -9.39 12.75 5.12
CA GLN A 102 -10.34 13.81 5.46
C GLN A 102 -11.80 13.32 5.39
N LEU A 103 -12.14 12.53 4.38
CA LEU A 103 -13.51 12.08 4.17
C LEU A 103 -13.94 10.97 5.14
N ASN A 104 -13.01 10.11 5.56
CA ASN A 104 -13.35 8.88 6.27
C ASN A 104 -12.77 8.81 7.70
N ASP A 105 -11.77 9.64 8.02
CA ASP A 105 -11.04 9.65 9.29
C ASP A 105 -10.64 8.23 9.77
N PRO A 106 -9.89 7.47 8.94
CA PRO A 106 -9.57 6.08 9.23
C PRO A 106 -8.56 5.96 10.38
N ASP A 107 -8.70 4.89 11.17
CA ASP A 107 -7.74 4.49 12.20
C ASP A 107 -6.54 3.74 11.58
N PHE A 108 -6.74 3.09 10.44
CA PHE A 108 -5.68 2.44 9.66
C PHE A 108 -5.77 2.84 8.18
N LEU A 109 -4.77 3.60 7.71
CA LEU A 109 -4.64 4.03 6.32
C LEU A 109 -3.37 3.45 5.71
N LEU A 110 -3.51 2.66 4.66
CA LEU A 110 -2.38 2.23 3.83
C LEU A 110 -2.18 3.21 2.67
N VAL A 111 -0.94 3.67 2.49
CA VAL A 111 -0.51 4.45 1.34
C VAL A 111 0.62 3.71 0.66
N HIS A 112 0.44 3.30 -0.60
CA HIS A 112 1.41 2.50 -1.34
C HIS A 112 1.88 3.21 -2.62
N SER A 113 3.03 3.88 -2.57
CA SER A 113 3.70 4.50 -3.73
C SER A 113 4.50 3.47 -4.52
N MET A 114 4.54 3.62 -5.86
CA MET A 114 5.22 2.68 -6.75
C MET A 114 6.55 3.20 -7.28
N ASN A 115 6.71 4.53 -7.47
CA ASN A 115 7.81 5.03 -8.30
C ASN A 115 9.21 4.67 -7.76
N ILE A 116 9.38 4.57 -6.43
CA ILE A 116 10.65 4.12 -5.83
C ILE A 116 10.94 2.65 -6.17
N ASP A 117 9.94 1.77 -6.07
CA ASP A 117 10.05 0.34 -6.40
C ASP A 117 10.34 0.15 -7.89
N ASP A 118 9.54 0.78 -8.76
CA ASP A 118 9.73 0.72 -10.22
C ASP A 118 11.10 1.25 -10.63
N THR A 119 11.53 2.40 -10.09
CA THR A 119 12.86 2.95 -10.38
C THR A 119 13.97 2.01 -9.89
N GLY A 120 13.80 1.37 -8.73
CA GLY A 120 14.72 0.38 -8.20
C GLY A 120 14.81 -0.85 -9.09
N HIS A 121 13.69 -1.31 -9.63
CA HIS A 121 13.65 -2.41 -10.60
C HIS A 121 14.34 -2.07 -11.92
N ARG A 122 14.18 -0.83 -12.41
CA ARG A 122 14.74 -0.39 -13.70
C ARG A 122 16.22 -0.02 -13.65
N HIS A 123 16.68 0.54 -12.53
CA HIS A 123 18.01 1.16 -12.44
C HIS A 123 18.88 0.60 -11.30
N GLY A 124 18.32 -0.20 -10.39
CA GLY A 124 19.00 -0.70 -9.20
C GLY A 124 18.92 0.28 -8.02
N GLY A 125 19.00 -0.25 -6.80
CA GLY A 125 18.84 0.52 -5.55
C GLY A 125 19.94 1.55 -5.28
N ASP A 126 21.15 1.35 -5.84
CA ASP A 126 22.28 2.28 -5.67
C ASP A 126 22.35 3.35 -6.76
N SER A 127 21.35 3.40 -7.65
CA SER A 127 21.35 4.34 -8.77
C SER A 127 21.01 5.78 -8.36
N PRO A 128 21.52 6.79 -9.08
CA PRO A 128 21.05 8.17 -8.95
C PRO A 128 19.54 8.30 -9.14
N GLN A 129 18.95 7.52 -10.05
CA GLN A 129 17.52 7.49 -10.33
C GLN A 129 16.74 7.08 -9.09
N TYR A 130 17.12 5.97 -8.44
CA TYR A 130 16.47 5.50 -7.22
C TYR A 130 16.55 6.55 -6.09
N ARG A 131 17.73 7.17 -5.90
CA ARG A 131 17.90 8.27 -4.94
C ARG A 131 17.01 9.47 -5.25
N ASN A 132 16.83 9.79 -6.54
CA ASN A 132 15.97 10.90 -6.97
C ASN A 132 14.48 10.58 -6.77
N ALA A 133 14.04 9.36 -7.09
CA ALA A 133 12.68 8.90 -6.81
C ALA A 133 12.36 8.97 -5.31
N ALA A 134 13.29 8.51 -4.45
CA ALA A 134 13.14 8.63 -3.00
C ALA A 134 13.06 10.09 -2.53
N ARG A 135 13.85 10.99 -3.11
CA ARG A 135 13.79 12.43 -2.80
C ARG A 135 12.47 13.06 -3.21
N HIS A 136 11.94 12.72 -4.39
CA HIS A 136 10.64 13.24 -4.84
C HIS A 136 9.51 12.79 -3.92
N ALA A 137 9.51 11.51 -3.50
CA ALA A 137 8.54 11.02 -2.54
C ALA A 137 8.66 11.71 -1.17
N ASP A 138 9.88 11.94 -0.68
CA ASP A 138 10.13 12.67 0.58
C ASP A 138 9.59 14.11 0.54
N ILE A 139 9.86 14.84 -0.56
CA ILE A 139 9.33 16.19 -0.78
C ILE A 139 7.81 16.17 -0.79
N ALA A 140 7.19 15.27 -1.56
CA ALA A 140 5.74 15.19 -1.65
C ALA A 140 5.10 14.80 -0.31
N LEU A 141 5.71 13.90 0.46
CA LEU A 141 5.26 13.52 1.80
C LEU A 141 5.39 14.66 2.81
N SER A 142 6.37 15.54 2.65
CA SER A 142 6.63 16.64 3.58
C SER A 142 5.43 17.60 3.72
N ASP A 143 4.59 17.71 2.69
CA ASP A 143 3.37 18.53 2.70
C ASP A 143 2.27 17.95 3.61
N TYR A 144 2.27 16.63 3.82
CA TYR A 144 1.22 15.91 4.53
C TYR A 144 1.63 15.44 5.93
N LEU A 145 2.90 15.06 6.10
CA LEU A 145 3.45 14.50 7.34
C LEU A 145 3.13 15.34 8.61
N PRO A 146 3.31 16.67 8.62
CA PRO A 146 2.98 17.49 9.79
C PRO A 146 1.50 17.38 10.17
N ARG A 147 0.60 17.35 9.18
CA ARG A 147 -0.84 17.26 9.38
C ARG A 147 -1.23 15.90 9.93
N TRP A 148 -0.66 14.83 9.36
CA TRP A 148 -0.94 13.46 9.80
C TRP A 148 -0.49 13.24 11.24
N ARG A 149 0.71 13.70 11.61
CA ARG A 149 1.24 13.61 12.99
C ARG A 149 0.48 14.46 14.00
N GLY A 150 -0.08 15.58 13.59
CA GLY A 150 -0.92 16.44 14.43
C GLY A 150 -2.34 15.91 14.66
N SER A 151 -2.78 14.92 13.86
CA SER A 151 -4.09 14.29 14.02
C SER A 151 -4.09 13.28 15.17
N ARG A 152 -5.20 13.24 15.95
CA ARG A 152 -5.30 12.52 17.23
C ARG A 152 -5.11 10.99 17.16
N SER A 153 -4.99 10.37 15.99
CA SER A 153 -4.93 8.90 15.82
C SER A 153 -3.71 8.36 15.06
N ALA A 154 -2.78 9.18 14.57
CA ALA A 154 -1.73 8.67 13.68
C ALA A 154 -0.50 8.14 14.43
N ARG A 155 -0.40 6.81 14.57
CA ARG A 155 0.92 6.14 14.64
C ARG A 155 1.33 5.78 13.22
N SER A 156 2.22 6.58 12.63
CA SER A 156 2.72 6.34 11.27
C SER A 156 3.91 5.38 11.30
N VAL A 157 3.80 4.25 10.61
CA VAL A 157 4.91 3.32 10.36
C VAL A 157 5.26 3.43 8.88
N TRP A 158 6.53 3.72 8.60
CA TRP A 158 7.06 3.85 7.25
C TRP A 158 8.00 2.70 6.98
N THR A 159 7.67 1.85 6.02
CA THR A 159 8.54 0.74 5.61
C THR A 159 9.06 1.00 4.21
N LYS A 160 10.39 1.06 4.06
CA LYS A 160 11.05 1.12 2.76
C LYS A 160 11.22 -0.30 2.23
N ALA A 161 10.60 -0.63 1.10
CA ALA A 161 10.98 -1.81 0.33
C ALA A 161 12.31 -1.50 -0.38
N GLY A 162 13.43 -1.95 0.19
CA GLY A 162 14.76 -1.76 -0.39
C GLY A 162 15.87 -2.40 0.43
N ALA A 163 16.40 -3.50 -0.10
CA ALA A 163 17.55 -4.29 0.36
C ALA A 163 17.40 -5.07 1.69
N TRP A 164 16.69 -6.21 1.65
CA TRP A 164 16.93 -7.30 2.59
C TRP A 164 18.19 -8.06 2.14
N GLY A 165 19.36 -7.58 2.58
CA GLY A 165 20.57 -8.40 2.57
C GLY A 165 20.46 -9.45 3.67
N ILE A 166 20.37 -10.73 3.31
CA ILE A 166 20.63 -11.81 4.25
C ILE A 166 22.13 -11.77 4.54
N SER A 167 22.52 -11.14 5.66
CA SER A 167 23.85 -11.35 6.22
C SER A 167 23.89 -12.78 6.75
N THR A 168 24.54 -13.67 5.99
CA THR A 168 24.97 -14.98 6.50
C THR A 168 26.48 -14.91 6.73
N ARG A 169 26.83 -14.47 7.94
CA ARG A 169 28.18 -14.43 8.54
C ARG A 169 29.22 -13.55 7.87
#